data_AF-A0A9Q4GKB6-F1
#
_entry.id   AF-A0A9Q4GKB6-F1
#
_cell.length_a   1.000
_cell.length_b   1.000
_cell.length_c   1.000
_cell.angle_alpha   90.00
_cell.angle_beta   90.00
_cell.angle_gamma   90.00
#
_symmetry.space_group_name_H-M   'P 1'
#
loop_
_entity.id
_entity.type
_entity.pdbx_description
1 polymer ?
#
loop_
_entity_poly.entity_id
_entity_poly.type
_entity_poly.pdbx_seq_one_letter_code
_entity_poly.pdbx_strand_id
1 'polypeptide(L)'
;MTRTPIDLGLLIIRLIFGAILTAHGFQKLFLMGPGQTGAAFASMSSLPAPEIMAWIAILVELLGGLALILGVATRIAAIAAAVVMAGAMISVHLPNGFFNTDGGIEYTLMLTAVGVALAVTGAGRYSLDAALGRGGRDTTAAHV
;
A
#
# COMPACT_ATOMS: atom_id res chain seq x y z
N MET A 1 21.31 14.59 13.03
CA MET A 1 21.43 15.30 11.73
C MET A 1 20.12 15.13 10.97
N THR A 2 19.49 16.21 10.53
CA THR A 2 18.22 16.17 9.79
C THR A 2 18.43 15.56 8.39
N ARG A 3 17.94 14.34 8.15
CA ARG A 3 18.03 13.68 6.84
C ARG A 3 16.94 14.19 5.88
N THR A 4 16.85 15.51 5.73
CA THR A 4 15.82 16.21 4.95
C THR A 4 15.59 15.63 3.53
N PRO A 5 16.64 15.28 2.76
CA PRO A 5 16.43 14.70 1.43
C PRO A 5 15.76 13.32 1.47
N ILE A 6 16.13 12.46 2.42
CA ILE A 6 15.51 11.13 2.60
C ILE A 6 14.06 11.30 3.03
N ASP A 7 13.78 12.23 3.95
CA ASP A 7 12.41 12.51 4.40
C ASP A 7 11.51 13.03 3.27
N LEU A 8 12.06 13.85 2.36
CA LEU A 8 11.34 14.29 1.15
C LEU A 8 11.10 13.11 0.21
N GLY A 9 12.09 12.24 0.00
CA GLY A 9 11.93 11.02 -0.79
C GLY A 9 10.82 10.12 -0.24
N LEU A 10 10.79 9.89 1.07
CA LEU A 10 9.74 9.11 1.73
C LEU A 10 8.36 9.78 1.62
N LEU A 11 8.28 11.11 1.66
CA LEU A 11 7.03 11.82 1.42
C LEU A 11 6.53 11.58 0.00
N ILE A 12 7.38 11.76 -1.01
CA ILE A 12 7.01 11.57 -2.42
C ILE A 12 6.53 10.13 -2.66
N ILE A 13 7.28 9.15 -2.16
CA ILE A 13 6.90 7.73 -2.26
C ILE A 13 5.53 7.50 -1.61
N ARG A 14 5.29 8.01 -0.41
CA ARG A 14 3.99 7.87 0.27
C ARG A 14 2.84 8.50 -0.49
N LEU A 15 3.04 9.70 -1.04
CA LEU A 15 2.00 10.41 -1.79
C LEU A 15 1.63 9.63 -3.05
N ILE A 16 2.61 9.20 -3.84
CA ILE A 16 2.35 8.47 -5.10
C ILE A 16 1.77 7.09 -4.80
N PHE A 17 2.41 6.32 -3.93
CA PHE A 17 1.96 4.98 -3.58
C PHE A 17 0.56 4.98 -2.94
N GLY A 18 0.33 5.89 -1.98
CA GLY A 18 -0.98 6.05 -1.36
C GLY A 18 -2.04 6.50 -2.35
N ALA A 19 -1.73 7.41 -3.29
CA ALA A 19 -2.68 7.85 -4.32
C ALA A 19 -3.10 6.73 -5.26
N ILE A 20 -2.14 5.89 -5.68
CA ILE A 20 -2.40 4.69 -6.50
C ILE A 20 -3.38 3.77 -5.77
N LEU A 21 -3.09 3.42 -4.51
CA LEU A 21 -3.96 2.55 -3.72
C LEU A 21 -5.35 3.17 -3.52
N THR A 22 -5.41 4.45 -3.14
CA THR A 22 -6.67 5.18 -2.97
C THR A 22 -7.50 5.18 -4.25
N ALA A 23 -6.88 5.39 -5.42
CA ALA A 23 -7.58 5.34 -6.70
C ALA A 23 -8.17 3.96 -6.98
N HIS A 24 -7.42 2.88 -6.74
CA HIS A 24 -7.93 1.51 -6.92
C HIS A 24 -9.03 1.15 -5.92
N GLY A 25 -8.88 1.51 -4.64
CA GLY A 25 -9.91 1.30 -3.63
C GLY A 25 -11.19 2.09 -3.93
N PHE A 26 -11.04 3.35 -4.39
CA PHE A 26 -12.16 4.19 -4.81
C PHE A 26 -12.87 3.59 -6.02
N GLN A 27 -12.12 3.12 -7.02
CA GLN A 27 -12.69 2.45 -8.18
C GLN A 27 -13.50 1.22 -7.78
N LYS A 28 -12.94 0.35 -6.94
CA LYS A 28 -13.63 -0.88 -6.48
C LYS A 28 -14.90 -0.57 -5.67
N LEU A 29 -14.86 0.47 -4.83
CA LEU A 29 -15.99 0.82 -3.96
C LEU A 29 -17.09 1.61 -4.69
N PHE A 30 -16.73 2.63 -5.46
CA PHE A 30 -17.70 3.61 -5.97
C PHE A 30 -17.94 3.55 -7.48
N LEU A 31 -16.95 3.12 -8.27
CA LEU A 31 -17.08 3.07 -9.74
C LEU A 31 -17.60 1.71 -10.22
N MET A 32 -17.05 0.63 -9.68
CA MET A 32 -17.50 -0.74 -9.97
C MET A 32 -18.61 -1.19 -9.01
N GLY A 33 -18.50 -0.76 -7.74
CA GLY A 33 -19.34 -1.25 -6.66
C GLY A 33 -18.81 -2.55 -6.03
N PRO A 34 -19.07 -2.78 -4.73
CA PRO A 34 -18.55 -3.96 -4.03
C PRO A 34 -19.05 -5.28 -4.60
N GLY A 35 -20.29 -5.33 -5.12
CA GLY A 35 -20.86 -6.53 -5.71
C GLY A 35 -20.13 -6.97 -6.98
N GLN A 36 -19.84 -6.03 -7.90
CA GLN A 36 -19.07 -6.34 -9.12
C GLN A 36 -17.61 -6.67 -8.79
N THR A 37 -17.02 -5.99 -7.82
CA THR A 37 -15.67 -6.32 -7.33
C THR A 37 -15.63 -7.73 -6.74
N GLY A 38 -16.62 -8.09 -5.91
CA GLY A 38 -16.75 -9.45 -5.36
C GLY A 38 -16.90 -10.50 -6.45
N ALA A 39 -17.72 -10.24 -7.48
CA ALA A 39 -17.87 -11.14 -8.62
C ALA A 39 -16.56 -11.31 -9.42
N ALA A 40 -15.79 -10.22 -9.59
CA ALA A 40 -14.47 -10.27 -10.23
C ALA A 40 -13.45 -11.06 -9.41
N PHE A 41 -13.52 -10.99 -8.07
CA PHE A 41 -12.68 -11.81 -7.21
C PHE A 41 -13.14 -13.29 -7.24
N ALA A 42 -14.44 -13.54 -7.34
CA ALA A 42 -14.99 -14.89 -7.40
C ALA A 42 -14.64 -15.64 -8.69
N SER A 43 -14.37 -14.92 -9.80
CA SER A 43 -13.86 -15.53 -11.01
C SER A 43 -12.38 -15.92 -10.93
N MET A 44 -11.65 -15.44 -9.92
CA MET A 44 -10.26 -15.83 -9.66
C MET A 44 -10.26 -17.15 -8.87
N SER A 45 -9.86 -18.24 -9.52
CA SER A 45 -10.04 -19.61 -9.02
C SER A 45 -9.26 -19.96 -7.74
N SER A 46 -8.36 -19.09 -7.30
CA SER A 46 -7.41 -19.34 -6.21
C SER A 46 -7.71 -18.60 -4.90
N LEU A 47 -8.75 -17.76 -4.84
CA LEU A 47 -9.03 -16.94 -3.66
C LEU A 47 -9.96 -17.67 -2.66
N PRO A 48 -9.55 -17.87 -1.40
CA PRO A 48 -10.46 -18.32 -0.36
C PRO A 48 -11.44 -17.18 0.00
N ALA A 49 -12.73 -17.48 0.05
CA ALA A 49 -13.80 -16.52 0.37
C ALA A 49 -13.70 -15.18 -0.43
N PRO A 50 -13.95 -15.20 -1.76
CA PRO A 50 -13.69 -14.07 -2.65
C PRO A 50 -14.35 -12.75 -2.27
N GLU A 51 -15.58 -12.80 -1.75
CA GLU A 51 -16.30 -11.60 -1.30
C GLU A 51 -15.65 -10.91 -0.10
N ILE A 52 -15.15 -11.70 0.85
CA ILE A 52 -14.44 -11.17 2.03
C ILE A 52 -13.11 -10.55 1.57
N MET A 53 -12.38 -11.24 0.70
CA MET A 53 -11.12 -10.74 0.14
C MET A 53 -11.31 -9.46 -0.67
N ALA A 54 -12.41 -9.34 -1.42
CA ALA A 54 -12.76 -8.11 -2.14
C ALA A 54 -12.95 -6.93 -1.17
N TRP A 55 -13.69 -7.12 -0.08
CA TRP A 55 -13.86 -6.08 0.95
C TRP A 55 -12.56 -5.72 1.65
N ILE A 56 -11.72 -6.71 1.98
CA ILE A 56 -10.40 -6.46 2.55
C ILE A 56 -9.56 -5.61 1.59
N ALA A 57 -9.50 -5.97 0.31
CA ALA A 57 -8.76 -5.22 -0.70
C ALA A 57 -9.30 -3.79 -0.83
N ILE A 58 -10.63 -3.60 -0.92
CA ILE A 58 -11.26 -2.28 -0.97
C ILE A 58 -10.83 -1.41 0.21
N LEU A 59 -10.97 -1.93 1.44
CA LEU A 59 -10.71 -1.16 2.65
C LEU A 59 -9.22 -0.86 2.82
N VAL A 60 -8.35 -1.82 2.56
CA VAL A 60 -6.90 -1.64 2.67
C VAL A 60 -6.41 -0.66 1.62
N GLU A 61 -6.84 -0.77 0.37
CA GLU A 61 -6.39 0.13 -0.69
C GLU A 61 -6.92 1.56 -0.46
N LEU A 62 -8.20 1.71 -0.13
CA LEU A 62 -8.78 3.02 0.07
C LEU A 62 -8.27 3.68 1.36
N LEU A 63 -8.54 3.06 2.51
CA LEU A 63 -8.21 3.64 3.81
C LEU A 63 -6.71 3.58 4.10
N GLY A 64 -6.04 2.49 3.71
CA GLY A 64 -4.59 2.38 3.84
C GLY A 64 -3.87 3.36 2.91
N GLY A 65 -4.34 3.55 1.67
CA GLY A 65 -3.80 4.56 0.76
C GLY A 65 -3.91 5.98 1.33
N LEU A 66 -5.08 6.34 1.86
CA LEU A 66 -5.29 7.63 2.52
C LEU A 66 -4.42 7.78 3.77
N ALA A 67 -4.30 6.72 4.58
CA ALA A 67 -3.44 6.71 5.75
C ALA A 67 -1.96 6.93 5.39
N LEU A 68 -1.47 6.34 4.29
CA LEU A 68 -0.12 6.55 3.79
C LEU A 68 0.12 7.98 3.30
N ILE A 69 -0.83 8.55 2.56
CA ILE A 69 -0.79 9.96 2.12
C ILE A 69 -0.65 10.89 3.32
N LEU A 70 -1.51 10.72 4.33
CA LEU A 70 -1.49 11.53 5.54
C LEU A 70 -0.28 11.20 6.44
N GLY A 71 0.34 10.04 6.25
CA GLY A 71 1.42 9.54 7.10
C GLY A 71 0.94 9.22 8.51
N VAL A 72 -0.21 8.57 8.64
CA VAL A 72 -0.76 8.08 9.91
C VAL A 72 -0.73 6.56 9.94
N ALA A 73 -0.26 5.98 11.06
CA ALA A 73 -0.08 4.54 11.21
C ALA A 73 0.70 3.91 10.03
N THR A 74 1.70 4.64 9.51
CA THR A 74 2.30 4.39 8.20
C THR A 74 2.83 2.97 8.06
N ARG A 75 3.48 2.44 9.10
CA ARG A 75 4.02 1.06 9.07
C ARG A 75 2.92 0.03 8.94
N ILE A 76 1.81 0.20 9.66
CA ILE A 76 0.67 -0.72 9.62
C ILE A 76 -0.01 -0.65 8.25
N ALA A 77 -0.27 0.57 7.76
CA ALA A 77 -0.86 0.77 6.44
C ALA A 77 0.02 0.21 5.31
N ALA A 78 1.35 0.40 5.40
CA ALA A 78 2.31 -0.11 4.42
C ALA A 78 2.39 -1.64 4.42
N ILE A 79 2.37 -2.29 5.60
CA ILE A 79 2.33 -3.75 5.70
C ILE A 79 1.03 -4.28 5.07
N ALA A 80 -0.12 -3.70 5.42
CA ALA A 80 -1.40 -4.12 4.88
C ALA A 80 -1.44 -3.99 3.35
N ALA A 81 -0.98 -2.84 2.82
CA ALA A 81 -0.88 -2.61 1.39
C ALA A 81 0.07 -3.61 0.71
N ALA A 82 1.25 -3.87 1.28
CA ALA A 82 2.21 -4.83 0.74
C ALA A 82 1.62 -6.25 0.67
N VAL A 83 0.88 -6.67 1.69
CA VAL A 83 0.20 -7.98 1.71
C VAL A 83 -0.89 -8.06 0.63
N VAL A 84 -1.72 -7.03 0.47
CA VAL A 84 -2.75 -7.03 -0.58
C VAL A 84 -2.13 -7.04 -1.98
N MET A 85 -1.08 -6.25 -2.21
CA MET A 85 -0.37 -6.24 -3.50
C MET A 85 0.34 -7.57 -3.78
N ALA A 86 0.92 -8.21 -2.75
CA ALA A 86 1.53 -9.53 -2.90
C ALA A 86 0.48 -10.61 -3.18
N GLY A 87 -0.69 -10.53 -2.53
CA GLY A 87 -1.83 -11.39 -2.81
C GLY A 87 -2.26 -11.27 -4.26
N ALA A 88 -2.51 -10.04 -4.73
CA ALA A 88 -2.87 -9.77 -6.12
C ALA A 88 -1.80 -10.25 -7.11
N MET A 89 -0.51 -10.01 -6.80
CA MET A 89 0.61 -10.49 -7.60
C MET A 89 0.52 -12.01 -7.80
N ILE A 90 0.33 -12.78 -6.73
CA ILE A 90 0.34 -14.25 -6.77
C ILE A 90 -0.95 -14.80 -7.40
N SER A 91 -2.11 -14.26 -7.05
CA SER A 91 -3.41 -14.83 -7.45
C SER A 91 -3.89 -14.38 -8.82
N VAL A 92 -3.46 -13.21 -9.31
CA VAL A 92 -4.00 -12.61 -10.55
C VAL A 92 -2.92 -12.43 -11.61
N HIS A 93 -1.75 -11.92 -11.22
CA HIS A 93 -0.76 -11.44 -12.18
C HIS A 93 0.32 -12.47 -12.53
N LEU A 94 0.67 -13.36 -11.59
CA LEU A 94 1.72 -14.38 -11.78
C LEU A 94 1.47 -15.30 -12.99
N PRO A 95 0.24 -15.77 -13.26
CA PRO A 95 -0.03 -16.60 -14.44
C PRO A 95 0.22 -15.89 -15.78
N ASN A 96 0.21 -14.55 -15.80
CA ASN A 96 0.33 -13.75 -17.02
C ASN A 96 1.79 -13.40 -17.37
N GLY A 97 2.77 -13.90 -16.61
CA GLY A 97 4.19 -13.63 -16.82
C GLY A 97 4.65 -12.31 -16.19
N PHE A 98 5.73 -11.73 -16.73
CA PHE A 98 6.37 -10.57 -16.10
C PHE A 98 5.74 -9.24 -16.50
N PHE A 99 5.59 -8.98 -17.80
CA PHE A 99 5.31 -7.63 -18.31
C PHE A 99 3.89 -7.15 -18.01
N ASN A 100 3.77 -5.91 -17.56
CA ASN A 100 2.46 -5.33 -17.23
C ASN A 100 1.54 -5.16 -18.46
N THR A 101 2.09 -5.10 -19.68
CA THR A 101 1.30 -5.06 -20.93
C THR A 101 0.42 -6.28 -21.11
N ASP A 102 0.86 -7.43 -20.59
CA ASP A 102 0.11 -8.69 -20.61
C ASP A 102 -0.69 -8.91 -19.30
N GLY A 103 -0.70 -7.92 -18.40
CA GLY A 103 -1.25 -8.06 -17.06
C GLY A 103 -0.35 -8.88 -16.12
N GLY A 104 0.96 -8.93 -16.38
CA GLY A 104 1.96 -9.63 -15.58
C GLY A 104 2.33 -8.95 -14.25
N ILE A 105 3.29 -9.53 -13.53
CA ILE A 105 3.62 -9.16 -12.15
C ILE A 105 4.34 -7.83 -11.97
N GLU A 106 4.96 -7.27 -13.02
CA GLU A 106 5.85 -6.11 -12.98
C GLU A 106 5.35 -4.98 -12.07
N TYR A 107 4.10 -4.55 -12.26
CA TYR A 107 3.52 -3.46 -11.48
C TYR A 107 3.24 -3.86 -10.03
N THR A 108 2.60 -5.02 -9.82
CA THR A 108 2.29 -5.50 -8.46
C THR A 108 3.54 -5.78 -7.64
N LEU A 109 4.60 -6.30 -8.26
CA LEU A 109 5.90 -6.52 -7.63
C LEU A 109 6.51 -5.20 -7.16
N MET A 110 6.47 -4.17 -8.01
CA MET A 110 6.94 -2.82 -7.64
C MET A 110 6.14 -2.27 -6.45
N LEU A 111 4.81 -2.36 -6.48
CA LEU A 111 3.95 -1.88 -5.40
C LEU A 111 4.18 -2.64 -4.09
N THR A 112 4.36 -3.97 -4.14
CA THR A 112 4.74 -4.77 -2.97
C THR A 112 6.09 -4.31 -2.41
N ALA A 113 7.11 -4.12 -3.26
CA ALA A 113 8.43 -3.67 -2.83
C ALA A 113 8.38 -2.29 -2.15
N VAL A 114 7.60 -1.35 -2.70
CA VAL A 114 7.40 -0.01 -2.11
C VAL A 114 6.70 -0.11 -0.74
N GLY A 115 5.66 -0.93 -0.63
CA GLY A 115 4.97 -1.18 0.64
C GLY A 115 5.91 -1.77 1.70
N VAL A 116 6.73 -2.76 1.34
CA VAL A 116 7.75 -3.33 2.24
C VAL A 116 8.79 -2.29 2.65
N ALA A 117 9.27 -1.48 1.71
CA ALA A 117 10.23 -0.42 2.00
C ALA A 117 9.66 0.56 3.04
N LEU A 118 8.44 1.05 2.84
CA LEU A 118 7.77 1.96 3.79
C LEU A 118 7.47 1.29 5.14
N ALA A 119 7.16 -0.01 5.15
CA ALA A 119 6.99 -0.77 6.38
C ALA A 119 8.27 -0.81 7.22
N VAL A 120 9.44 -0.88 6.57
CA VAL A 120 10.76 -0.90 7.22
C VAL A 120 11.24 0.51 7.60
N THR A 121 11.17 1.46 6.68
CA THR A 121 11.68 2.83 6.88
C THR A 121 10.76 3.68 7.74
N GLY A 122 9.45 3.41 7.72
CA GLY A 122 8.43 4.24 8.35
C GLY A 122 8.11 5.51 7.57
N ALA A 123 7.48 6.48 8.24
CA ALA A 123 6.82 7.64 7.63
C ALA A 123 7.75 8.78 7.21
N GLY A 124 8.94 8.88 7.80
CA GLY A 124 9.77 10.08 7.71
C GLY A 124 9.15 11.29 8.41
N ARG A 125 9.85 12.42 8.39
CA ARG A 125 9.50 13.60 9.20
C ARG A 125 8.22 14.33 8.78
N TYR A 126 7.84 14.25 7.50
CA TYR A 126 6.67 14.96 6.95
C TYR A 126 5.42 14.10 7.05
N SER A 127 5.06 13.70 8.27
CA SER A 127 3.97 12.77 8.52
C SER A 127 3.22 13.14 9.80
N LEU A 128 1.94 12.78 9.89
CA LEU A 128 1.20 12.92 11.14
C LEU A 128 1.76 12.02 12.25
N ASP A 129 2.33 10.86 11.91
CA ASP A 129 3.06 10.02 12.85
C ASP A 129 4.22 10.79 13.50
N ALA A 130 5.01 11.52 12.73
CA ALA A 130 6.08 12.36 13.26
C ALA A 130 5.56 13.52 14.12
N ALA A 131 4.48 14.20 13.68
CA ALA A 131 3.86 15.28 14.43
C ALA A 131 3.31 14.82 15.79
N LEU A 132 2.83 13.58 15.88
CA LEU A 132 2.33 12.94 17.11
C LEU A 132 3.44 12.27 17.94
N GLY A 133 4.72 12.41 17.55
CA GLY A 133 5.85 11.80 18.24
C GLY A 133 5.95 10.27 18.11
N ARG A 134 5.20 9.69 17.16
CA ARG A 134 5.21 8.26 16.79
C ARG A 134 6.14 7.94 15.62
N GLY A 135 6.66 8.96 14.94
CA GLY A 135 7.74 8.81 13.96
C GLY A 135 8.99 8.33 14.67
N GLY A 136 9.52 7.17 14.25
CA GLY A 136 10.71 6.54 14.84
C GLY A 136 11.78 7.58 15.13
N ARG A 137 11.89 7.95 16.42
CA ARG A 137 12.94 8.85 16.90
C ARG A 137 14.23 8.05 16.79
N ASP A 138 15.15 8.50 15.94
CA ASP A 138 16.55 8.17 16.13
C ASP A 138 16.93 8.64 17.54
N THR A 139 16.99 7.71 18.48
CA THR A 139 17.33 7.91 19.90
C THR A 139 18.81 8.23 20.11
N THR A 140 19.50 8.82 19.13
CA THR A 140 20.93 9.18 19.22
C THR A 140 21.14 10.63 19.67
N ALA A 141 20.13 11.30 20.23
CA ALA A 141 20.27 12.63 20.82
C ALA A 141 20.44 12.61 22.36
N ALA A 142 20.69 11.44 22.97
CA ALA A 142 20.89 11.30 24.42
C ALA A 142 22.36 11.12 24.85
N HIS A 143 23.31 11.06 23.90
CA HIS A 143 24.73 10.86 24.21
C HIS A 143 25.66 11.60 23.24
N VAL A 144 25.69 12.94 23.28
CA VAL A 144 26.91 13.77 23.15
C VAL A 144 26.64 15.11 23.83
#